data_AF-A0A167WMT7-F1
#
_entry.id   AF-A0A167WMT7-F1
#
_cell.length_a   1.000
_cell.length_b   1.000
_cell.length_c   1.000
_cell.angle_alpha   90.00
_cell.angle_beta   90.00
_cell.angle_gamma   90.00
#
_symmetry.space_group_name_H-M   'P 1'
#
loop_
_entity.id
_entity.type
_entity.pdbx_description
1 polymer ?
#
loop_
_entity_poly.entity_id
_entity_poly.type
_entity_poly.pdbx_seq_one_letter_code
_entity_poly.pdbx_strand_id
1 'polypeptide(L)'
;RAELVYQGLYHAKSFSKIHFDMQTLNLVMGGPKLVSAMAKAMNLPSIQATRAHSSRPHIQSCIGFPTSDEIFLLVNQPPPKRSYSLMEDEIVLEEHPWYDAERDAVVGLAHEDAITCKLSPLNLENLIAIAEALDNGIIFHAKEATVVMLVAFDHDHYSPVPIMISGTSEKETEQRQAHWIANTLETWKKLPHGASHYIASDSDVTHCKALHQLFMCKTLPPESPLYRFLGHLPLINMQCGEDEENSEIDFKHKFKTDVTPRLPYCVDFSGTLCTEDEFLISGDHITPALIKMKLKFVLGYDSDTIKTLFNYRDHQNVPNAIKLLGALHKLAISLGFLDDMENQGLVILGQLIGFLIMPYINIFMCLFDQLASLSAAGHLLFALYWQNHTDFCPGQFFYDLQTFVKNVFWSVAKQKVLGPNSSCFIIQNGSDQLKGSFGIYRTMDHAHNVDILQLSHCASQAAEVLQILANNPELDRGHQCLALSGAEDIDHTNPKLWTGDVCVSNVSLLTAWTNS
;
A
#
# COMPACT_ATOMS: atom_id res chain seq x y z
N ARG A 1 -9.74 -12.32 -49.72
CA ARG A 1 -9.36 -13.17 -48.56
C ARG A 1 -10.05 -14.54 -48.60
N ALA A 2 -11.38 -14.63 -48.77
CA ALA A 2 -12.09 -15.90 -48.87
C ALA A 2 -11.61 -16.80 -50.06
N GLU A 3 -11.33 -16.21 -51.22
CA GLU A 3 -10.78 -16.96 -52.38
C GLU A 3 -9.38 -17.53 -52.13
N LEU A 4 -8.54 -16.84 -51.34
CA LEU A 4 -7.20 -17.31 -50.99
C LEU A 4 -7.22 -18.41 -49.93
N VAL A 5 -8.23 -18.42 -49.04
CA VAL A 5 -8.50 -19.54 -48.12
C VAL A 5 -8.89 -20.78 -48.91
N TYR A 6 -9.77 -20.60 -49.91
CA TYR A 6 -10.28 -21.69 -50.75
C TYR A 6 -9.18 -22.32 -51.63
N GLN A 7 -8.17 -21.54 -52.01
CA GLN A 7 -7.00 -21.99 -52.76
C GLN A 7 -5.88 -22.58 -51.87
N GLY A 8 -6.05 -22.63 -50.54
CA GLY A 8 -5.02 -23.09 -49.61
C GLY A 8 -3.80 -22.15 -49.49
N LEU A 9 -3.88 -20.95 -50.04
CA LEU A 9 -2.82 -19.95 -50.04
C LEU A 9 -2.87 -19.02 -48.82
N TYR A 10 -3.97 -19.06 -48.06
CA TYR A 10 -4.15 -18.29 -46.82
C TYR A 10 -4.81 -19.17 -45.75
N HIS A 11 -4.04 -19.57 -44.74
CA HIS A 11 -4.58 -20.24 -43.57
C HIS A 11 -5.02 -19.20 -42.54
N ALA A 12 -6.34 -19.07 -42.33
CA ALA A 12 -6.87 -18.31 -41.20
C ALA A 12 -6.44 -19.02 -39.91
N LYS A 13 -5.46 -18.43 -39.21
CA LYS A 13 -4.95 -18.98 -37.95
C LYS A 13 -5.91 -18.61 -36.83
N SER A 14 -6.39 -19.61 -36.09
CA SER A 14 -7.11 -19.41 -34.84
C SER A 14 -6.11 -19.41 -33.68
N PHE A 15 -6.23 -18.44 -32.78
CA PHE A 15 -5.43 -18.34 -31.57
C PHE A 15 -6.34 -18.54 -30.35
N SER A 16 -5.85 -19.25 -29.35
CA SER A 16 -6.49 -19.37 -28.04
C SER A 16 -6.17 -18.16 -27.17
N LYS A 17 -6.89 -18.00 -26.05
CA LYS A 17 -6.66 -16.94 -25.06
C LYS A 17 -5.21 -16.88 -24.59
N ILE A 18 -4.61 -18.01 -24.23
CA ILE A 18 -3.21 -18.05 -23.77
C ILE A 18 -2.21 -17.50 -24.79
N HIS A 19 -2.47 -17.68 -26.10
CA HIS A 19 -1.61 -17.08 -27.14
C HIS A 19 -1.75 -15.56 -27.18
N PHE A 20 -2.94 -15.01 -26.95
CA PHE A 20 -3.14 -13.58 -26.83
C PHE A 20 -2.52 -13.03 -25.55
N ASP A 21 -2.76 -13.69 -24.41
CA ASP A 21 -2.18 -13.34 -23.11
C ASP A 21 -0.64 -13.27 -23.19
N MET A 22 0.02 -14.32 -23.70
CA MET A 22 1.47 -14.35 -23.91
C MET A 22 1.95 -13.23 -24.82
N GLN A 23 1.20 -12.92 -25.88
CA GLN A 23 1.59 -11.90 -26.83
C GLN A 23 1.37 -10.48 -26.30
N THR A 24 0.39 -10.28 -25.42
CA THR A 24 0.20 -9.05 -24.65
C THR A 24 1.35 -8.85 -23.68
N LEU A 25 1.77 -9.90 -22.96
CA LEU A 25 2.95 -9.87 -22.09
C LEU A 25 4.21 -9.46 -22.87
N ASN A 26 4.46 -10.09 -24.03
CA ASN A 26 5.56 -9.72 -24.92
C ASN A 26 5.49 -8.26 -25.37
N LEU A 27 4.28 -7.72 -25.62
CA LEU A 27 4.07 -6.36 -26.11
C LEU A 27 4.34 -5.32 -25.05
N VAL A 28 3.82 -5.54 -23.84
CA VAL A 28 3.92 -4.58 -22.75
C VAL A 28 5.31 -4.60 -22.14
N MET A 29 5.88 -5.78 -21.87
CA MET A 29 7.19 -5.88 -21.19
C MET A 29 8.38 -5.84 -22.15
N GLY A 30 8.24 -6.36 -23.37
CA GLY A 30 9.34 -6.47 -24.34
C GLY A 30 9.23 -5.57 -25.56
N GLY A 31 8.13 -4.82 -25.67
CA GLY A 31 7.86 -3.89 -26.74
C GLY A 31 7.58 -4.54 -28.11
N PRO A 32 7.31 -3.70 -29.14
CA PRO A 32 6.87 -4.17 -30.46
C PRO A 32 7.88 -5.08 -31.19
N LYS A 33 9.18 -4.90 -30.93
CA LYS A 33 10.24 -5.72 -31.54
C LYS A 33 10.17 -7.17 -31.07
N LEU A 34 10.01 -7.39 -29.76
CA LEU A 34 9.89 -8.74 -29.21
C LEU A 34 8.64 -9.44 -29.73
N VAL A 35 7.49 -8.75 -29.74
CA VAL A 35 6.22 -9.26 -30.27
C VAL A 35 6.34 -9.70 -31.72
N SER A 36 6.99 -8.88 -32.56
CA SER A 36 7.22 -9.21 -33.97
C SER A 36 8.10 -10.44 -34.14
N ALA A 37 9.15 -10.58 -33.32
CA ALA A 37 10.01 -11.75 -33.29
C ALA A 37 9.22 -13.01 -32.85
N MET A 38 8.46 -12.92 -31.76
CA MET A 38 7.69 -14.03 -31.21
C MET A 38 6.52 -14.46 -32.10
N ALA A 39 5.87 -13.51 -32.77
CA ALA A 39 4.84 -13.81 -33.78
C ALA A 39 5.40 -14.68 -34.91
N LYS A 40 6.64 -14.43 -35.34
CA LYS A 40 7.32 -15.18 -36.40
C LYS A 40 7.89 -16.51 -35.91
N ALA A 41 8.59 -16.50 -34.78
CA ALA A 41 9.33 -17.65 -34.28
C ALA A 41 8.41 -18.70 -33.63
N MET A 42 7.45 -18.25 -32.84
CA MET A 42 6.58 -19.12 -32.03
C MET A 42 5.15 -19.21 -32.60
N ASN A 43 4.93 -18.65 -33.79
CA ASN A 43 3.63 -18.63 -34.44
C ASN A 43 2.53 -17.99 -33.55
N LEU A 44 2.85 -16.88 -32.87
CA LEU A 44 1.93 -16.12 -32.02
C LEU A 44 1.15 -15.04 -32.80
N PRO A 45 0.07 -14.44 -32.23
CA PRO A 45 -0.70 -13.39 -32.87
C PRO A 45 0.13 -12.18 -33.29
N SER A 46 -0.29 -11.48 -34.35
CA SER A 46 0.29 -10.19 -34.73
C SER A 46 -0.06 -9.08 -33.72
N ILE A 47 0.73 -8.00 -33.66
CA ILE A 47 0.45 -6.82 -32.81
C ILE A 47 -0.99 -6.33 -32.97
N GLN A 48 -1.48 -6.22 -34.22
CA GLN A 48 -2.83 -5.75 -34.49
C GLN A 48 -3.90 -6.70 -33.95
N ALA A 49 -3.69 -8.02 -34.13
CA ALA A 49 -4.60 -9.02 -33.60
C ALA A 49 -4.60 -9.02 -32.06
N THR A 50 -3.43 -8.88 -31.43
CA THR A 50 -3.29 -8.77 -29.97
C THR A 50 -4.02 -7.54 -29.44
N ARG A 51 -3.80 -6.36 -30.03
CA ARG A 51 -4.52 -5.13 -29.63
C ARG A 51 -6.03 -5.25 -29.79
N ALA A 52 -6.51 -5.93 -30.84
CA ALA A 52 -7.94 -6.15 -31.05
C ALA A 52 -8.58 -7.13 -30.05
N HIS A 53 -7.77 -7.95 -29.36
CA HIS A 53 -8.22 -8.88 -28.31
C HIS A 53 -7.82 -8.40 -26.90
N SER A 54 -7.26 -7.20 -26.80
CA SER A 54 -6.87 -6.60 -25.53
C SER A 54 -8.11 -6.26 -24.73
N SER A 55 -8.10 -6.63 -23.45
CA SER A 55 -9.13 -6.23 -22.48
C SER A 55 -8.61 -5.10 -21.60
N ARG A 56 -7.69 -4.29 -22.14
CA ARG A 56 -7.05 -3.20 -21.41
C ARG A 56 -8.11 -2.24 -20.88
N PRO A 57 -8.08 -1.96 -19.57
CA PRO A 57 -9.02 -1.03 -19.00
C PRO A 57 -8.52 0.40 -19.32
N HIS A 58 -9.44 1.33 -19.63
CA HIS A 58 -9.09 2.68 -20.10
C HIS A 58 -8.86 3.63 -18.92
N ILE A 59 -7.61 3.71 -18.46
CA ILE A 59 -7.23 4.54 -17.31
C ILE A 59 -6.82 5.91 -17.83
N GLN A 60 -7.45 6.96 -17.31
CA GLN A 60 -7.16 8.35 -17.64
C GLN A 60 -6.87 9.13 -16.36
N SER A 61 -5.95 10.10 -16.44
CA SER A 61 -5.72 11.05 -15.36
C SER A 61 -6.81 12.11 -15.28
N CYS A 62 -7.08 12.61 -14.09
CA CYS A 62 -7.95 13.76 -13.86
C CYS A 62 -7.40 14.98 -14.61
N ILE A 63 -8.30 15.74 -15.24
CA ILE A 63 -7.94 16.99 -15.92
C ILE A 63 -7.57 18.07 -14.90
N GLY A 64 -8.28 18.09 -13.77
CA GLY A 64 -8.06 18.99 -12.65
C GLY A 64 -8.42 18.30 -11.34
N PHE A 65 -9.19 18.98 -10.48
CA PHE A 65 -9.65 18.39 -9.23
C PHE A 65 -10.49 17.12 -9.47
N PRO A 66 -10.24 15.99 -8.77
CA PRO A 66 -10.92 14.72 -9.04
C PRO A 66 -12.44 14.82 -8.95
N THR A 67 -13.12 14.43 -10.03
CA THR A 67 -14.59 14.39 -10.11
C THR A 67 -15.14 12.96 -10.08
N SER A 68 -16.39 12.77 -9.64
CA SER A 68 -17.00 11.42 -9.62
C SER A 68 -17.07 10.78 -11.01
N ASP A 69 -17.19 11.58 -12.09
CA ASP A 69 -17.24 11.10 -13.46
C ASP A 69 -15.88 10.55 -13.94
N GLU A 70 -14.78 11.14 -13.46
CA GLU A 70 -13.42 10.67 -13.75
C GLU A 70 -13.02 9.46 -12.90
N ILE A 71 -13.57 9.34 -11.69
CA ILE A 71 -13.27 8.26 -10.73
C ILE A 71 -13.88 6.90 -11.15
N PHE A 72 -14.56 6.80 -12.31
CA PHE A 72 -15.44 5.65 -12.59
C PHE A 72 -15.39 5.01 -14.00
N LEU A 73 -14.22 4.75 -14.58
CA LEU A 73 -14.15 4.11 -15.91
C LEU A 73 -13.69 2.63 -15.95
N LEU A 74 -13.40 1.98 -14.82
CA LEU A 74 -12.57 0.75 -14.84
C LEU A 74 -13.18 -0.54 -14.31
N VAL A 75 -14.37 -0.51 -13.71
CA VAL A 75 -15.00 -1.75 -13.18
C VAL A 75 -16.04 -2.28 -14.16
N ASN A 76 -15.60 -2.61 -15.38
CA ASN A 76 -16.47 -3.25 -16.39
C ASN A 76 -16.81 -4.72 -16.05
N GLN A 77 -16.10 -5.32 -15.09
CA GLN A 77 -16.45 -6.61 -14.53
C GLN A 77 -16.75 -6.47 -13.04
N PRO A 78 -17.91 -6.96 -12.57
CA PRO A 78 -18.27 -6.88 -11.17
C PRO A 78 -17.25 -7.68 -10.37
N PRO A 79 -16.51 -7.04 -9.46
CA PRO A 79 -15.53 -7.78 -8.70
C PRO A 79 -16.32 -8.58 -7.62
N PRO A 80 -15.82 -9.76 -7.19
CA PRO A 80 -16.50 -10.61 -6.22
C PRO A 80 -16.93 -9.82 -4.98
N LYS A 81 -18.04 -10.21 -4.33
CA LYS A 81 -18.47 -9.55 -3.09
C LYS A 81 -17.48 -9.86 -1.96
N ARG A 82 -16.54 -8.97 -1.70
CA ARG A 82 -15.50 -9.08 -0.66
C ARG A 82 -15.11 -7.71 -0.11
N SER A 83 -14.26 -7.69 0.92
CA SER A 83 -13.67 -6.45 1.42
C SER A 83 -12.69 -5.88 0.39
N TYR A 84 -12.67 -4.55 0.29
CA TYR A 84 -11.70 -3.80 -0.50
C TYR A 84 -10.98 -2.77 0.37
N SER A 85 -9.71 -2.55 0.05
CA SER A 85 -8.92 -1.42 0.50
C SER A 85 -8.74 -0.45 -0.67
N LEU A 86 -8.95 0.85 -0.40
CA LEU A 86 -8.51 1.92 -1.29
C LEU A 86 -7.10 2.32 -0.84
N MET A 87 -6.10 1.98 -1.62
CA MET A 87 -4.72 2.36 -1.35
C MET A 87 -4.43 3.67 -2.08
N GLU A 88 -3.73 4.58 -1.43
CA GLU A 88 -3.23 5.82 -2.01
C GLU A 88 -1.74 5.98 -1.72
N ASP A 89 -1.06 6.58 -2.70
CA ASP A 89 0.34 7.02 -2.63
C ASP A 89 0.62 7.97 -3.79
N GLU A 90 1.74 8.67 -3.72
CA GLU A 90 2.23 9.58 -4.74
C GLU A 90 3.35 8.96 -5.58
N ILE A 91 3.35 9.28 -6.88
CA ILE A 91 4.46 8.96 -7.77
C ILE A 91 5.00 10.23 -8.43
N VAL A 92 6.31 10.46 -8.26
CA VAL A 92 7.03 11.54 -8.94
C VAL A 92 6.84 11.47 -10.45
N LEU A 93 6.53 12.62 -11.04
CA LEU A 93 6.32 12.82 -12.47
C LEU A 93 7.47 13.60 -13.10
N GLU A 94 7.58 13.51 -14.42
CA GLU A 94 8.20 14.60 -15.19
C GLU A 94 7.20 15.77 -15.31
N GLU A 95 7.62 16.96 -14.87
CA GLU A 95 6.80 18.18 -14.84
C GLU A 95 6.49 18.69 -16.26
N HIS A 96 5.46 18.12 -16.92
CA HIS A 96 5.11 18.48 -18.29
C HIS A 96 3.59 18.46 -18.54
N PRO A 97 2.99 19.59 -18.97
CA PRO A 97 1.60 19.59 -19.43
C PRO A 97 1.48 18.98 -20.82
N TRP A 98 0.41 18.21 -21.03
CA TRP A 98 0.11 17.54 -22.30
C TRP A 98 -1.29 17.86 -22.80
N TYR A 99 -1.45 17.88 -24.12
CA TYR A 99 -2.77 17.92 -24.75
C TYR A 99 -3.35 16.50 -24.85
N ASP A 100 -4.45 16.28 -24.16
CA ASP A 100 -5.26 15.09 -24.29
C ASP A 100 -6.30 15.30 -25.41
N ALA A 101 -6.00 14.73 -26.58
CA ALA A 101 -6.85 14.86 -27.77
C ALA A 101 -8.18 14.11 -27.65
N GLU A 102 -8.30 13.12 -26.76
CA GLU A 102 -9.54 12.37 -26.59
C GLU A 102 -10.60 13.20 -25.87
N ARG A 103 -10.17 13.99 -24.88
CA ARG A 103 -11.03 14.84 -24.05
C ARG A 103 -10.97 16.33 -24.43
N ASP A 104 -10.17 16.67 -25.43
CA ASP A 104 -9.86 18.05 -25.82
C ASP A 104 -9.49 18.90 -24.60
N ALA A 105 -8.46 18.44 -23.86
CA ALA A 105 -8.10 18.97 -22.55
C ALA A 105 -6.58 19.14 -22.37
N VAL A 106 -6.17 20.01 -21.44
CA VAL A 106 -4.78 20.02 -20.92
C VAL A 106 -4.72 19.17 -19.65
N VAL A 107 -3.78 18.23 -19.61
CA VAL A 107 -3.45 17.42 -18.42
C VAL A 107 -2.01 17.71 -17.98
N GLY A 108 -1.62 17.27 -16.77
CA GLY A 108 -0.26 17.46 -16.25
C GLY A 108 -0.08 18.74 -15.43
N LEU A 109 -1.21 19.35 -15.05
CA LEU A 109 -1.26 20.47 -14.12
C LEU A 109 -1.68 19.97 -12.74
N ALA A 110 -1.26 20.71 -11.72
CA ALA A 110 -1.57 20.45 -10.33
C ALA A 110 -3.07 20.67 -10.07
N HIS A 111 -3.75 19.66 -9.51
CA HIS A 111 -5.20 19.68 -9.30
C HIS A 111 -5.67 20.74 -8.28
N GLU A 112 -4.75 21.24 -7.44
CA GLU A 112 -5.02 22.24 -6.43
C GLU A 112 -5.42 23.55 -7.10
N ASP A 113 -4.71 23.93 -8.16
CA ASP A 113 -4.92 25.23 -8.81
C ASP A 113 -5.69 25.10 -10.14
N ALA A 114 -5.95 23.87 -10.60
CA ALA A 114 -6.64 23.61 -11.86
C ALA A 114 -8.00 24.33 -12.02
N ILE A 115 -8.69 24.64 -10.91
CA ILE A 115 -9.97 25.36 -10.94
C ILE A 115 -9.86 26.81 -11.44
N THR A 116 -8.67 27.42 -11.41
CA THR A 116 -8.48 28.81 -11.82
C THR A 116 -8.51 28.99 -13.33
N CYS A 117 -8.37 27.91 -14.10
CA CYS A 117 -8.32 27.93 -15.55
C CYS A 117 -9.31 26.92 -16.14
N LYS A 118 -9.85 27.24 -17.31
CA LYS A 118 -10.68 26.29 -18.06
C LYS A 118 -9.79 25.35 -18.87
N LEU A 119 -9.60 24.14 -18.35
CA LEU A 119 -8.73 23.12 -18.95
C LEU A 119 -9.40 22.28 -20.04
N SER A 120 -10.73 22.31 -20.14
CA SER A 120 -11.52 21.62 -21.17
C SER A 120 -12.93 22.25 -21.33
N PRO A 121 -13.56 22.16 -22.52
CA PRO A 121 -12.92 21.94 -23.82
C PRO A 121 -12.00 23.12 -24.17
N LEU A 122 -11.02 22.88 -25.05
CA LEU A 122 -9.97 23.84 -25.35
C LEU A 122 -10.31 24.76 -26.52
N ASN A 123 -9.86 25.99 -26.40
CA ASN A 123 -9.84 26.97 -27.47
C ASN A 123 -8.57 27.83 -27.31
N LEU A 124 -8.28 28.67 -28.30
CA LEU A 124 -7.07 29.49 -28.28
C LEU A 124 -7.02 30.45 -27.07
N GLU A 125 -8.16 31.01 -26.67
CA GLU A 125 -8.26 31.95 -25.54
C GLU A 125 -7.88 31.26 -24.23
N ASN A 126 -8.43 30.07 -23.95
CA ASN A 126 -8.13 29.30 -22.75
C ASN A 126 -6.69 28.80 -22.76
N LEU A 127 -6.14 28.40 -23.92
CA LEU A 127 -4.74 27.98 -24.01
C LEU A 127 -3.77 29.14 -23.70
N ILE A 128 -4.05 30.35 -24.20
CA ILE A 128 -3.28 31.55 -23.85
C ILE A 128 -3.42 31.83 -22.35
N ALA A 129 -4.64 31.76 -21.80
CA ALA A 129 -4.87 31.97 -20.37
C ALA A 129 -4.14 30.95 -19.48
N ILE A 130 -4.06 29.69 -19.89
CA ILE A 130 -3.27 28.64 -19.19
C ILE A 130 -1.78 28.99 -19.24
N ALA A 131 -1.25 29.37 -20.40
CA ALA A 131 0.16 29.75 -20.54
C ALA A 131 0.50 30.98 -19.68
N GLU A 132 -0.33 32.03 -19.71
CA GLU A 132 -0.16 33.21 -18.86
C GLU A 132 -0.28 32.87 -17.37
N ALA A 133 -1.19 31.95 -16.99
CA ALA A 133 -1.33 31.52 -15.60
C ALA A 133 -0.10 30.73 -15.11
N LEU A 134 0.52 29.92 -15.97
CA LEU A 134 1.79 29.24 -15.67
C LEU A 134 2.93 30.24 -15.50
N ASP A 135 3.08 31.18 -16.43
CA ASP A 135 4.14 32.21 -16.39
C ASP A 135 4.04 33.09 -15.15
N ASN A 136 2.81 33.37 -14.69
CA ASN A 136 2.54 34.17 -13.49
C ASN A 136 2.54 33.34 -12.19
N GLY A 137 2.73 32.02 -12.24
CA GLY A 137 2.71 31.15 -11.06
C GLY A 137 1.35 31.06 -10.36
N ILE A 138 0.25 31.21 -11.13
CA ILE A 138 -1.13 31.04 -10.66
C ILE A 138 -1.50 29.56 -10.65
N ILE A 139 -1.07 28.82 -11.69
CA ILE A 139 -1.16 27.36 -11.76
C ILE A 139 0.24 26.78 -11.84
N PHE A 140 0.41 25.54 -11.39
CA PHE A 140 1.69 24.85 -11.40
C PHE A 140 1.62 23.56 -12.21
N HIS A 141 2.76 23.14 -12.73
CA HIS A 141 2.91 21.78 -13.25
C HIS A 141 2.72 20.78 -12.10
N ALA A 142 2.13 19.63 -12.44
CA ALA A 142 2.12 18.50 -11.52
C ALA A 142 3.55 17.96 -11.35
N LYS A 143 4.00 17.88 -10.10
CA LYS A 143 5.30 17.31 -9.72
C LYS A 143 5.19 15.83 -9.41
N GLU A 144 4.06 15.45 -8.85
CA GLU A 144 3.72 14.08 -8.52
C GLU A 144 2.29 13.80 -9.02
N ALA A 145 1.94 12.52 -9.08
CA ALA A 145 0.56 12.09 -9.23
C ALA A 145 0.12 11.34 -7.98
N THR A 146 -0.95 11.81 -7.36
CA THR A 146 -1.72 11.02 -6.39
C THR A 146 -2.43 9.92 -7.16
N VAL A 147 -2.14 8.67 -6.82
CA VAL A 147 -2.75 7.50 -7.43
C VAL A 147 -3.57 6.77 -6.38
N VAL A 148 -4.84 6.53 -6.67
CA VAL A 148 -5.70 5.70 -5.82
C VAL A 148 -5.94 4.39 -6.53
N MET A 149 -5.67 3.28 -5.85
CA MET A 149 -5.91 1.93 -6.32
C MET A 149 -6.91 1.20 -5.44
N LEU A 150 -7.74 0.40 -6.07
CA LEU A 150 -8.65 -0.53 -5.41
C LEU A 150 -8.00 -1.91 -5.34
N VAL A 151 -7.99 -2.51 -4.15
CA VAL A 151 -7.41 -3.82 -3.90
C VAL A 151 -8.37 -4.69 -3.12
N ALA A 152 -8.55 -5.93 -3.53
CA ALA A 152 -9.36 -6.89 -2.80
C ALA A 152 -8.54 -7.63 -1.73
N PHE A 153 -9.15 -7.88 -0.57
CA PHE A 153 -8.64 -8.88 0.37
C PHE A 153 -8.98 -10.27 -0.16
N ASP A 154 -7.99 -10.97 -0.71
CA ASP A 154 -8.17 -12.27 -1.36
C ASP A 154 -6.86 -13.07 -1.42
N HIS A 155 -6.98 -14.39 -1.51
CA HIS A 155 -5.82 -15.27 -1.69
C HIS A 155 -5.24 -15.21 -3.11
N ASP A 156 -6.10 -15.16 -4.13
CA ASP A 156 -5.71 -15.33 -5.54
C ASP A 156 -5.89 -14.06 -6.37
N HIS A 157 -6.88 -13.23 -6.03
CA HIS A 157 -7.32 -12.10 -6.86
C HIS A 157 -7.19 -10.77 -6.14
N TYR A 158 -5.98 -10.45 -5.68
CA TYR A 158 -5.64 -9.22 -4.98
C TYR A 158 -4.85 -8.24 -5.86
N SER A 159 -4.86 -8.37 -7.18
CA SER A 159 -4.17 -7.41 -8.05
C SER A 159 -4.76 -6.00 -7.90
N PRO A 160 -3.95 -4.96 -7.68
CA PRO A 160 -4.43 -3.60 -7.54
C PRO A 160 -4.94 -3.05 -8.87
N VAL A 161 -6.04 -2.30 -8.81
CA VAL A 161 -6.65 -1.66 -9.97
C VAL A 161 -6.67 -0.14 -9.74
N PRO A 162 -5.99 0.66 -10.56
CA PRO A 162 -6.05 2.12 -10.44
C PRO A 162 -7.48 2.58 -10.68
N ILE A 163 -7.97 3.50 -9.86
CA ILE A 163 -9.29 4.13 -10.02
C ILE A 163 -9.20 5.66 -10.13
N MET A 164 -8.08 6.25 -9.72
CA MET A 164 -7.83 7.68 -9.82
C MET A 164 -6.34 7.92 -10.04
N ILE A 165 -6.02 8.85 -10.95
CA ILE A 165 -4.67 9.38 -11.14
C ILE A 165 -4.84 10.90 -11.25
N SER A 166 -4.28 11.67 -10.32
CA SER A 166 -4.45 13.13 -10.31
C SER A 166 -3.10 13.80 -10.09
N GLY A 167 -2.80 14.82 -10.88
CA GLY A 167 -1.57 15.59 -10.70
C GLY A 167 -1.63 16.46 -9.45
N THR A 168 -0.53 16.56 -8.71
CA THR A 168 -0.41 17.38 -7.50
C THR A 168 0.90 18.17 -7.50
N SER A 169 0.90 19.31 -6.81
CA SER A 169 2.10 20.12 -6.54
C SER A 169 2.64 19.95 -5.12
N GLU A 170 2.04 19.04 -4.33
CA GLU A 170 2.29 18.80 -2.89
C GLU A 170 1.94 20.00 -1.99
N LYS A 171 1.10 20.91 -2.47
CA LYS A 171 0.67 22.10 -1.70
C LYS A 171 -0.77 21.97 -1.19
N GLU A 172 -1.37 20.80 -1.36
CA GLU A 172 -2.74 20.55 -0.97
C GLU A 172 -2.92 20.64 0.56
N THR A 173 -3.99 21.29 0.99
CA THR A 173 -4.37 21.38 2.41
C THR A 173 -5.16 20.14 2.84
N GLU A 174 -5.17 19.83 4.13
CA GLU A 174 -5.90 18.68 4.69
C GLU A 174 -7.41 18.69 4.34
N GLN A 175 -8.01 19.88 4.20
CA GLN A 175 -9.44 20.04 3.87
C GLN A 175 -9.75 19.64 2.42
N ARG A 176 -8.83 19.91 1.50
CA ARG A 176 -8.99 19.57 0.09
C ARG A 176 -8.66 18.10 -0.16
N GLN A 177 -7.67 17.56 0.54
CA GLN A 177 -7.43 16.12 0.61
C GLN A 177 -8.67 15.38 1.10
N ALA A 178 -9.24 15.79 2.23
CA ALA A 178 -10.47 15.20 2.75
C ALA A 178 -11.63 15.27 1.75
N HIS A 179 -11.70 16.33 0.94
CA HIS A 179 -12.74 16.49 -0.06
C HIS A 179 -12.64 15.49 -1.21
N TRP A 180 -11.46 15.33 -1.85
CA TRP A 180 -11.34 14.33 -2.91
C TRP A 180 -11.42 12.91 -2.36
N ILE A 181 -10.89 12.64 -1.16
CA ILE A 181 -11.01 11.34 -0.49
C ILE A 181 -12.48 10.97 -0.28
N ALA A 182 -13.28 11.89 0.27
CA ALA A 182 -14.71 11.69 0.46
C ALA A 182 -15.43 11.48 -0.89
N ASN A 183 -15.11 12.28 -1.92
CA ASN A 183 -15.68 12.12 -3.25
C ASN A 183 -15.37 10.75 -3.86
N THR A 184 -14.13 10.26 -3.69
CA THR A 184 -13.72 8.93 -4.15
C THR A 184 -14.51 7.83 -3.45
N LEU A 185 -14.67 7.92 -2.13
CA LEU A 185 -15.47 6.97 -1.35
C LEU A 185 -16.94 6.98 -1.76
N GLU A 186 -17.55 8.15 -1.87
CA GLU A 186 -18.96 8.29 -2.28
C GLU A 186 -19.19 7.73 -3.69
N THR A 187 -18.24 7.97 -4.59
CA THR A 187 -18.30 7.45 -5.96
C THR A 187 -18.22 5.93 -5.96
N TRP A 188 -17.29 5.35 -5.20
CA TRP A 188 -17.17 3.90 -5.03
C TRP A 188 -18.44 3.27 -4.44
N LYS A 189 -19.05 3.90 -3.43
CA LYS A 189 -20.28 3.40 -2.77
C LYS A 189 -21.49 3.32 -3.71
N LYS A 190 -21.58 4.21 -4.70
CA LYS A 190 -22.66 4.20 -5.70
C LYS A 190 -22.61 2.99 -6.62
N LEU A 191 -21.51 2.24 -6.60
CA LEU A 191 -21.33 1.07 -7.45
C LEU A 191 -21.99 -0.17 -6.86
N PRO A 192 -22.44 -1.13 -7.67
CA PRO A 192 -23.14 -2.33 -7.19
C PRO A 192 -22.36 -3.17 -6.16
N HIS A 193 -21.06 -2.92 -6.01
CA HIS A 193 -20.12 -3.64 -5.15
C HIS A 193 -19.35 -2.72 -4.19
N GLY A 194 -19.84 -1.49 -4.01
CA GLY A 194 -19.20 -0.35 -3.33
C GLY A 194 -18.97 -0.47 -1.82
N ALA A 195 -18.79 -1.66 -1.27
CA ALA A 195 -18.43 -1.82 0.14
C ALA A 195 -16.90 -1.65 0.27
N SER A 196 -16.42 -0.40 0.18
CA SER A 196 -15.07 -0.07 0.65
C SER A 196 -15.13 -0.03 2.15
N HIS A 197 -14.08 -0.52 2.79
CA HIS A 197 -14.03 -0.57 4.23
C HIS A 197 -12.83 0.22 4.79
N TYR A 198 -11.85 0.56 3.95
CA TYR A 198 -10.58 1.17 4.37
C TYR A 198 -9.98 2.08 3.32
N ILE A 199 -9.24 3.09 3.78
CA ILE A 199 -8.29 3.85 2.97
C ILE A 199 -6.90 3.68 3.56
N ALA A 200 -5.97 3.08 2.83
CA ALA A 200 -4.58 2.92 3.23
C ALA A 200 -3.72 4.03 2.62
N SER A 201 -2.90 4.67 3.45
CA SER A 201 -2.00 5.77 3.07
C SER A 201 -0.64 5.67 3.77
N ASP A 202 0.34 6.41 3.26
CA ASP A 202 1.74 6.42 3.67
C ASP A 202 2.04 7.31 4.90
N SER A 203 1.02 7.90 5.51
CA SER A 203 1.02 8.59 6.81
C SER A 203 1.77 9.91 6.90
N ASP A 204 1.84 10.68 5.81
CA ASP A 204 2.23 12.08 5.94
C ASP A 204 1.26 12.85 6.87
N VAL A 205 1.75 13.92 7.49
CA VAL A 205 1.02 14.63 8.55
C VAL A 205 -0.27 15.30 8.04
N THR A 206 -0.26 15.82 6.81
CA THR A 206 -1.42 16.50 6.22
C THR A 206 -2.50 15.49 5.88
N HIS A 207 -2.12 14.38 5.26
CA HIS A 207 -3.05 13.31 4.93
C HIS A 207 -3.58 12.61 6.19
N CYS A 208 -2.74 12.38 7.22
CA CYS A 208 -3.18 11.85 8.51
C CYS A 208 -4.29 12.71 9.14
N LYS A 209 -4.21 14.05 9.03
CA LYS A 209 -5.25 14.96 9.53
C LYS A 209 -6.54 14.85 8.71
N ALA A 210 -6.42 14.78 7.38
CA ALA A 210 -7.56 14.60 6.49
C ALA A 210 -8.31 13.28 6.81
N LEU A 211 -7.56 12.18 6.93
CA LEU A 211 -8.06 10.87 7.32
C LEU A 211 -8.69 10.87 8.72
N HIS A 212 -8.04 11.51 9.70
CA HIS A 212 -8.59 11.63 11.05
C HIS A 212 -9.93 12.36 11.06
N GLN A 213 -10.04 13.47 10.33
CA GLN A 213 -11.29 14.22 10.20
C GLN A 213 -12.41 13.38 9.59
N LEU A 214 -12.09 12.55 8.59
CA LEU A 214 -13.09 11.70 7.92
C LEU A 214 -13.46 10.47 8.75
N PHE A 215 -12.50 9.82 9.40
CA PHE A 215 -12.65 8.47 9.95
C PHE A 215 -12.63 8.39 11.48
N MET A 216 -12.64 9.52 12.18
CA MET A 216 -12.83 9.58 13.63
C MET A 216 -14.01 10.49 14.00
N CYS A 217 -15.03 10.57 13.14
CA CYS A 217 -16.15 11.50 13.29
C CYS A 217 -17.37 10.91 14.03
N LYS A 218 -17.50 9.58 14.12
CA LYS A 218 -18.60 8.90 14.80
C LYS A 218 -18.12 7.74 15.64
N THR A 219 -18.82 7.48 16.75
CA THR A 219 -18.64 6.24 17.51
C THR A 219 -19.52 5.13 16.92
N LEU A 220 -18.96 3.93 16.76
CA LEU A 220 -19.69 2.77 16.22
C LEU A 220 -21.01 2.53 16.97
N PRO A 221 -22.16 2.58 16.29
CA PRO A 221 -23.46 2.41 16.92
C PRO A 221 -23.69 0.94 17.35
N PRO A 222 -24.38 0.69 18.47
CA PRO A 222 -24.78 -0.66 18.90
C PRO A 222 -25.59 -1.46 17.87
N GLU A 223 -26.31 -0.76 16.98
CA GLU A 223 -27.10 -1.34 15.90
C GLU A 223 -26.24 -1.90 14.75
N SER A 224 -24.97 -1.49 14.68
CA SER A 224 -24.04 -1.96 13.64
C SER A 224 -23.81 -3.48 13.76
N PRO A 225 -23.80 -4.23 12.64
CA PRO A 225 -23.35 -5.62 12.62
C PRO A 225 -21.91 -5.83 13.11
N LEU A 226 -21.07 -4.79 13.13
CA LEU A 226 -19.71 -4.83 13.65
C LEU A 226 -19.67 -4.75 15.18
N TYR A 227 -20.67 -4.13 15.81
CA TYR A 227 -20.67 -3.87 17.25
C TYR A 227 -20.61 -5.15 18.08
N ARG A 228 -21.27 -6.23 17.62
CA ARG A 228 -21.20 -7.55 18.27
C ARG A 228 -19.78 -8.13 18.38
N PHE A 229 -18.87 -7.69 17.51
CA PHE A 229 -17.48 -8.15 17.48
C PHE A 229 -16.53 -7.18 18.18
N LEU A 230 -16.78 -5.87 18.06
CA LEU A 230 -15.87 -4.81 18.51
C LEU A 230 -16.31 -4.12 19.81
N GLY A 231 -17.63 -3.96 20.02
CA GLY A 231 -18.19 -3.16 21.12
C GLY A 231 -17.93 -3.71 22.53
N HIS A 232 -17.43 -4.94 22.63
CA HIS A 232 -17.06 -5.58 23.90
C HIS A 232 -15.55 -5.65 24.13
N LEU A 233 -14.73 -5.12 23.20
CA LEU A 233 -13.28 -5.08 23.37
C LEU A 233 -12.92 -3.88 24.27
N PRO A 234 -12.45 -4.10 25.51
CA PRO A 234 -12.13 -2.99 26.41
C PRO A 234 -11.04 -2.09 25.81
N LEU A 235 -11.20 -0.78 25.96
CA LEU A 235 -10.23 0.25 25.53
C LEU A 235 -9.96 0.34 24.02
N ILE A 236 -10.58 -0.49 23.18
CA ILE A 236 -10.43 -0.31 21.73
C ILE A 236 -11.08 1.01 21.31
N ASN A 237 -10.43 1.73 20.40
CA ASN A 237 -11.01 2.93 19.82
C ASN A 237 -12.21 2.55 18.93
N MET A 238 -13.41 3.00 19.33
CA MET A 238 -14.67 2.76 18.62
C MET A 238 -15.04 3.87 17.63
N GLN A 239 -14.21 4.90 17.46
CA GLN A 239 -14.46 5.96 16.47
C GLN A 239 -14.27 5.41 15.04
N CYS A 240 -15.05 5.88 14.08
CA CYS A 240 -15.01 5.51 12.67
C CYS A 240 -15.60 6.63 11.80
N GLY A 241 -15.59 6.42 10.48
CA GLY A 241 -16.28 7.26 9.50
C GLY A 241 -17.80 7.16 9.55
N GLU A 242 -18.45 7.97 8.71
CA GLU A 242 -19.92 8.06 8.58
C GLU A 242 -20.56 6.69 8.27
N ASP A 243 -19.90 5.89 7.43
CA ASP A 243 -20.31 4.55 7.02
C ASP A 243 -19.36 3.48 7.58
N GLU A 244 -18.87 3.71 8.80
CA GLU A 244 -18.01 2.78 9.55
C GLU A 244 -16.64 2.54 8.90
N GLU A 245 -16.16 3.44 8.03
CA GLU A 245 -14.83 3.34 7.41
C GLU A 245 -13.71 3.67 8.39
N ASN A 246 -12.51 3.17 8.09
CA ASN A 246 -11.30 3.50 8.83
C ASN A 246 -10.15 3.88 7.90
N SER A 247 -9.28 4.76 8.38
CA SER A 247 -7.95 4.97 7.80
C SER A 247 -7.01 3.85 8.20
N GLU A 248 -6.27 3.30 7.26
CA GLU A 248 -5.18 2.36 7.43
C GLU A 248 -3.83 3.05 7.23
N ILE A 249 -2.90 2.76 8.13
CA ILE A 249 -1.53 3.29 8.07
C ILE A 249 -0.62 2.16 7.63
N ASP A 250 0.22 2.44 6.64
CA ASP A 250 1.22 1.48 6.19
C ASP A 250 2.23 1.17 7.30
N PHE A 251 2.18 -0.05 7.80
CA PHE A 251 3.02 -0.49 8.92
C PHE A 251 4.49 -0.58 8.55
N LYS A 252 4.81 -0.86 7.28
CA LYS A 252 6.20 -0.95 6.84
C LYS A 252 6.85 0.41 6.83
N HIS A 253 6.08 1.47 6.54
CA HIS A 253 6.57 2.84 6.70
C HIS A 253 7.00 3.11 8.13
N LYS A 254 6.18 2.74 9.13
CA LYS A 254 6.52 2.94 10.55
C LYS A 254 7.68 2.11 11.08
N PHE A 255 8.14 1.12 10.31
CA PHE A 255 9.32 0.32 10.61
C PHE A 255 10.56 0.73 9.83
N LYS A 256 10.47 1.65 8.85
CA LYS A 256 11.64 2.12 8.09
C LYS A 256 12.66 2.80 9.00
N THR A 257 13.85 3.04 8.46
CA THR A 257 14.88 3.82 9.14
C THR A 257 14.84 5.23 8.58
N ASP A 258 13.68 5.91 8.57
CA ASP A 258 13.66 7.30 8.13
C ASP A 258 14.33 8.19 9.19
N VAL A 259 15.51 8.69 8.83
CA VAL A 259 16.30 9.65 9.61
C VAL A 259 16.47 10.90 8.75
N THR A 260 15.40 11.36 8.08
CA THR A 260 15.46 12.67 7.45
C THR A 260 15.54 13.77 8.52
N PRO A 261 16.59 14.61 8.56
CA PRO A 261 16.74 15.68 9.55
C PRO A 261 15.75 16.83 9.39
N ARG A 262 14.74 16.70 8.53
CA ARG A 262 13.92 17.83 8.05
C ARG A 262 12.50 17.88 8.61
N LEU A 263 12.00 16.83 9.22
CA LEU A 263 10.69 16.86 9.89
C LEU A 263 10.77 16.07 11.21
N PRO A 264 10.76 16.72 12.38
CA PRO A 264 10.77 16.05 13.69
C PRO A 264 9.48 15.26 14.02
N TYR A 265 8.72 14.85 13.01
CA TYR A 265 7.37 14.28 13.13
C TYR A 265 7.16 12.96 12.38
N CYS A 266 8.11 12.54 11.52
CA CYS A 266 8.12 11.19 10.93
C CYS A 266 9.05 10.33 11.77
N VAL A 267 8.49 9.63 12.75
CA VAL A 267 9.24 8.84 13.72
C VAL A 267 9.00 7.38 13.35
N ASP A 268 10.03 6.71 12.86
CA ASP A 268 9.96 5.26 12.61
C ASP A 268 10.78 4.51 13.66
N PHE A 269 10.32 3.31 14.04
CA PHE A 269 10.90 2.56 15.16
C PHE A 269 12.41 2.29 14.98
N SER A 270 12.83 1.88 13.78
CA SER A 270 14.23 1.61 13.47
C SER A 270 15.05 2.89 13.38
N GLY A 271 14.48 3.96 12.80
CA GLY A 271 15.10 5.28 12.70
C GLY A 271 15.47 5.83 14.07
N THR A 272 14.51 5.84 15.00
CA THR A 272 14.72 6.36 16.35
C THR A 272 15.67 5.48 17.18
N LEU A 273 15.72 4.16 16.94
CA LEU A 273 16.73 3.28 17.54
C LEU A 273 18.15 3.50 16.99
N CYS A 274 18.28 4.14 15.83
CA CYS A 274 19.55 4.44 15.18
C CYS A 274 20.05 5.87 15.44
N THR A 275 19.18 6.80 15.84
CA THR A 275 19.52 8.16 16.26
C THR A 275 20.17 8.18 17.64
N GLU A 276 20.89 9.26 17.99
CA GLU A 276 21.51 9.40 19.33
C GLU A 276 20.50 9.61 20.48
N ASP A 277 19.21 9.74 20.15
CA ASP A 277 18.14 9.94 21.10
C ASP A 277 17.92 8.73 22.02
N GLU A 278 17.51 9.01 23.25
CA GLU A 278 17.26 8.00 24.29
C GLU A 278 15.76 7.69 24.39
N PHE A 279 15.41 6.42 24.65
CA PHE A 279 14.04 6.04 24.98
C PHE A 279 13.91 5.76 26.47
N LEU A 280 12.86 6.28 27.09
CA LEU A 280 12.50 5.89 28.45
C LEU A 280 11.50 4.73 28.44
N ILE A 281 11.95 3.55 28.89
CA ILE A 281 11.10 2.35 28.98
C ILE A 281 11.20 1.78 30.39
N SER A 282 10.09 1.80 31.12
CA SER A 282 10.03 1.31 32.51
C SER A 282 11.09 1.95 33.44
N GLY A 283 11.50 3.19 33.16
CA GLY A 283 12.53 3.90 33.93
C GLY A 283 13.96 3.70 33.41
N ASP A 284 14.18 2.81 32.44
CA ASP A 284 15.48 2.58 31.81
C ASP A 284 15.66 3.48 30.58
N HIS A 285 16.84 4.11 30.49
CA HIS A 285 17.26 4.86 29.30
C HIS A 285 17.89 3.90 28.29
N ILE A 286 17.18 3.63 27.21
CA ILE A 286 17.65 2.77 26.14
C ILE A 286 18.36 3.61 25.08
N THR A 287 19.63 3.30 24.85
CA THR A 287 20.48 3.99 23.87
C THR A 287 20.97 3.04 22.76
N PRO A 288 21.28 3.55 21.56
CA PRO A 288 21.86 2.73 20.50
C PRO A 288 23.17 2.06 20.93
N ALA A 289 23.97 2.72 21.77
CA ALA A 289 25.22 2.17 22.29
C ALA A 289 24.97 0.91 23.14
N LEU A 290 23.96 0.97 24.02
CA LEU A 290 23.53 -0.16 24.83
C LEU A 290 23.04 -1.32 23.94
N ILE A 291 22.21 -1.03 22.94
CA ILE A 291 21.70 -2.04 22.00
C ILE A 291 22.85 -2.71 21.25
N LYS A 292 23.76 -1.93 20.64
CA LYS A 292 24.92 -2.45 19.91
C LYS A 292 25.79 -3.35 20.80
N MET A 293 26.00 -2.94 22.05
CA MET A 293 26.73 -3.74 23.04
C MET A 293 26.04 -5.08 23.29
N LYS A 294 24.74 -5.08 23.60
CA LYS A 294 24.00 -6.32 23.90
C LYS A 294 23.89 -7.24 22.68
N LEU A 295 23.66 -6.71 21.47
CA LEU A 295 23.67 -7.50 20.24
C LEU A 295 25.02 -8.20 20.01
N LYS A 296 26.14 -7.50 20.27
CA LYS A 296 27.48 -8.08 20.14
C LYS A 296 27.74 -9.17 21.16
N PHE A 297 27.48 -8.91 22.44
CA PHE A 297 27.89 -9.82 23.52
C PHE A 297 26.90 -10.95 23.80
N VAL A 298 25.60 -10.74 23.56
CA VAL A 298 24.55 -11.73 23.83
C VAL A 298 24.24 -12.55 22.57
N LEU A 299 24.06 -11.91 21.42
CA LEU A 299 23.75 -12.61 20.16
C LEU A 299 24.99 -12.94 19.31
N GLY A 300 26.17 -12.48 19.72
CA GLY A 300 27.43 -12.79 19.03
C GLY A 300 27.57 -12.09 17.67
N TYR A 301 26.82 -11.01 17.42
CA TYR A 301 26.90 -10.31 16.14
C TYR A 301 28.27 -9.64 15.96
N ASP A 302 28.88 -9.83 14.79
CA ASP A 302 30.14 -9.19 14.45
C ASP A 302 29.96 -7.68 14.21
N SER A 303 31.08 -6.96 14.18
CA SER A 303 31.05 -5.50 14.11
C SER A 303 30.55 -4.98 12.76
N ASP A 304 30.68 -5.74 11.68
CA ASP A 304 30.24 -5.32 10.35
C ASP A 304 28.75 -5.58 10.16
N THR A 305 28.21 -6.68 10.71
CA THR A 305 26.77 -6.90 10.84
C THR A 305 26.11 -5.76 11.63
N ILE A 306 26.67 -5.38 12.79
CA ILE A 306 26.13 -4.27 13.59
C ILE A 306 26.20 -2.94 12.83
N LYS A 307 27.30 -2.64 12.13
CA LYS A 307 27.38 -1.42 11.30
C LYS A 307 26.30 -1.40 10.21
N THR A 308 26.02 -2.56 9.61
CA THR A 308 25.01 -2.69 8.56
C THR A 308 23.61 -2.45 9.13
N LEU A 309 23.26 -3.09 10.26
CA LEU A 309 21.96 -2.92 10.91
C LEU A 309 21.68 -1.47 11.33
N PHE A 310 22.72 -0.74 11.73
CA PHE A 310 22.61 0.67 12.15
C PHE A 310 23.04 1.65 11.05
N ASN A 311 23.05 1.23 9.78
CA ASN A 311 23.40 2.11 8.66
C ASN A 311 22.24 3.05 8.33
N TYR A 312 22.35 4.30 8.75
CA TYR A 312 21.36 5.36 8.54
C TYR A 312 21.41 6.02 7.14
N ARG A 313 22.37 5.65 6.28
CA ARG A 313 22.50 6.28 4.95
C ARG A 313 21.42 5.82 3.97
N ASP A 314 20.91 4.62 4.17
CA ASP A 314 19.89 3.99 3.32
C ASP A 314 18.57 3.90 4.11
N HIS A 315 17.93 5.06 4.27
CA HIS A 315 16.75 5.25 5.11
C HIS A 315 15.50 4.50 4.60
N GLN A 316 15.51 4.11 3.32
CA GLN A 316 14.42 3.36 2.68
C GLN A 316 14.62 1.83 2.74
N ASN A 317 15.65 1.34 3.43
CA ASN A 317 15.95 -0.10 3.50
C ASN A 317 15.07 -0.84 4.52
N VAL A 318 13.84 -1.14 4.12
CA VAL A 318 12.88 -1.92 4.92
C VAL A 318 13.46 -3.27 5.37
N PRO A 319 14.13 -4.07 4.52
CA PRO A 319 14.68 -5.35 4.95
C PRO A 319 15.69 -5.23 6.10
N ASN A 320 16.59 -4.23 6.05
CA ASN A 320 17.57 -4.01 7.09
C ASN A 320 16.92 -3.57 8.41
N ALA A 321 15.89 -2.74 8.34
CA ALA A 321 15.12 -2.32 9.51
C ALA A 321 14.40 -3.50 10.17
N ILE A 322 13.73 -4.35 9.38
CA ILE A 322 13.10 -5.58 9.88
C ILE A 322 14.14 -6.52 10.51
N LYS A 323 15.35 -6.63 9.94
CA LYS A 323 16.44 -7.43 10.53
C LYS A 323 16.86 -6.89 11.90
N LEU A 324 16.96 -5.57 12.07
CA LEU A 324 17.29 -4.95 13.36
C LEU A 324 16.19 -5.23 14.40
N LEU A 325 14.93 -4.99 14.04
CA LEU A 325 13.77 -5.24 14.90
C LEU A 325 13.66 -6.73 15.29
N GLY A 326 13.88 -7.64 14.35
CA GLY A 326 13.94 -9.07 14.60
C GLY A 326 15.11 -9.46 15.52
N ALA A 327 16.26 -8.80 15.43
CA ALA A 327 17.39 -9.02 16.34
C ALA A 327 17.08 -8.56 17.77
N LEU A 328 16.39 -7.43 17.93
CA LEU A 328 15.92 -6.95 19.24
C LEU A 328 14.91 -7.90 19.88
N HIS A 329 13.97 -8.43 19.10
CA HIS A 329 13.06 -9.46 19.60
C HIS A 329 13.82 -10.73 20.04
N LYS A 330 14.76 -11.21 19.21
CA LYS A 330 15.62 -12.36 19.56
C LYS A 330 16.42 -12.13 20.84
N LEU A 331 16.91 -10.91 21.06
CA LEU A 331 17.60 -10.54 22.27
C LEU A 331 16.68 -10.66 23.49
N ALA A 332 15.47 -10.10 23.41
CA ALA A 332 14.49 -10.09 24.50
C ALA A 332 13.99 -11.49 24.93
N ILE A 333 14.04 -12.47 24.03
CA ILE A 333 13.65 -13.87 24.33
C ILE A 333 14.86 -14.76 24.67
N SER A 334 16.08 -14.21 24.68
CA SER A 334 17.28 -15.02 24.96
C SER A 334 17.38 -15.39 26.44
N LEU A 335 17.68 -16.67 26.69
CA LEU A 335 17.82 -17.24 28.03
C LEU A 335 18.91 -16.50 28.82
N GLY A 336 18.62 -16.11 30.07
CA GLY A 336 19.52 -15.34 30.92
C GLY A 336 19.51 -13.83 30.67
N PHE A 337 19.08 -13.36 29.48
CA PHE A 337 18.83 -11.94 29.25
C PHE A 337 17.46 -11.53 29.81
N LEU A 338 16.45 -12.41 29.64
CA LEU A 338 15.09 -12.24 30.15
C LEU A 338 15.03 -12.14 31.69
N ASP A 339 15.86 -12.93 32.38
CA ASP A 339 15.82 -13.05 33.84
C ASP A 339 16.63 -11.97 34.57
N ASP A 340 17.39 -11.17 33.82
CA ASP A 340 18.27 -10.13 34.35
C ASP A 340 17.52 -8.79 34.39
N MET A 341 17.28 -8.31 35.62
CA MET A 341 16.57 -7.06 35.89
C MET A 341 17.26 -5.84 35.24
N GLU A 342 18.58 -5.87 35.02
CA GLU A 342 19.29 -4.79 34.34
C GLU A 342 18.91 -4.67 32.85
N ASN A 343 18.27 -5.69 32.29
CA ASN A 343 17.85 -5.73 30.89
C ASN A 343 16.35 -5.50 30.72
N GLN A 344 15.60 -5.22 31.80
CA GLN A 344 14.15 -5.21 31.78
C GLN A 344 13.56 -4.24 30.73
N GLY A 345 14.08 -3.01 30.61
CA GLY A 345 13.64 -2.08 29.58
C GLY A 345 13.86 -2.61 28.14
N LEU A 346 15.00 -3.25 27.87
CA LEU A 346 15.29 -3.86 26.56
C LEU A 346 14.41 -5.09 26.28
N VAL A 347 14.13 -5.89 27.31
CA VAL A 347 13.21 -7.03 27.20
C VAL A 347 11.82 -6.53 26.83
N ILE A 348 11.29 -5.53 27.54
CA ILE A 348 9.98 -4.94 27.26
C ILE A 348 9.93 -4.38 25.83
N LEU A 349 10.96 -3.65 25.41
CA LEU A 349 11.07 -3.12 24.06
C LEU A 349 11.08 -4.25 23.00
N GLY A 350 11.91 -5.27 23.17
CA GLY A 350 12.00 -6.37 22.21
C GLY A 350 10.75 -7.26 22.20
N GLN A 351 10.01 -7.35 23.30
CA GLN A 351 8.68 -7.98 23.35
C GLN A 351 7.66 -7.15 22.56
N LEU A 352 7.57 -5.83 22.80
CA LEU A 352 6.71 -4.93 22.04
C LEU A 352 6.97 -5.02 20.53
N ILE A 353 8.25 -4.96 20.13
CA ILE A 353 8.67 -5.11 18.73
C ILE A 353 8.22 -6.46 18.18
N GLY A 354 8.52 -7.55 18.90
CA GLY A 354 8.12 -8.90 18.51
C GLY A 354 6.62 -9.00 18.27
N PHE A 355 5.83 -8.47 19.20
CA PHE A 355 4.37 -8.50 19.11
C PHE A 355 3.82 -7.73 17.90
N LEU A 356 4.51 -6.69 17.46
CA LEU A 356 4.16 -5.90 16.28
C LEU A 356 4.58 -6.56 14.96
N ILE A 357 5.82 -7.07 14.87
CA ILE A 357 6.38 -7.55 13.59
C ILE A 357 6.03 -9.01 13.30
N MET A 358 6.01 -9.89 14.31
CA MET A 358 5.83 -11.34 14.12
C MET A 358 4.55 -11.70 13.34
N PRO A 359 3.40 -11.03 13.58
CA PRO A 359 2.17 -11.27 12.83
C PRO A 359 2.28 -11.14 11.31
N TYR A 360 3.26 -10.38 10.81
CA TYR A 360 3.42 -10.08 9.38
C TYR A 360 4.50 -10.93 8.70
N ILE A 361 5.39 -11.51 9.50
CA ILE A 361 6.63 -12.13 9.01
C ILE A 361 6.65 -13.64 9.26
N ASN A 362 5.89 -14.12 10.24
CA ASN A 362 5.81 -15.54 10.57
C ASN A 362 4.62 -16.20 9.88
N ILE A 363 4.88 -16.80 8.72
CA ILE A 363 3.88 -17.48 7.86
C ILE A 363 3.16 -18.66 8.53
N PHE A 364 3.60 -19.09 9.70
CA PHE A 364 2.98 -20.18 10.47
C PHE A 364 1.94 -19.69 11.49
N MET A 365 1.90 -18.38 11.78
CA MET A 365 0.90 -17.84 12.72
C MET A 365 -0.50 -17.95 12.13
N CYS A 366 -1.42 -18.49 12.92
CA CYS A 366 -2.84 -18.41 12.59
C CYS A 366 -3.37 -17.00 12.90
N LEU A 367 -4.53 -16.64 12.36
CA LEU A 367 -5.12 -15.32 12.56
C LEU A 367 -5.42 -15.02 14.04
N PHE A 368 -5.72 -16.04 14.84
CA PHE A 368 -5.86 -15.85 16.29
C PHE A 368 -4.54 -15.41 16.93
N ASP A 369 -3.43 -16.08 16.63
CA ASP A 369 -2.11 -15.74 17.17
C ASP A 369 -1.66 -14.35 16.70
N GLN A 370 -1.94 -14.01 15.44
CA GLN A 370 -1.67 -12.69 14.88
C GLN A 370 -2.40 -11.60 15.68
N LEU A 371 -3.70 -11.77 15.91
CA LEU A 371 -4.50 -10.81 16.67
C LEU A 371 -4.11 -10.75 18.14
N ALA A 372 -3.83 -11.88 18.77
CA ALA A 372 -3.40 -11.93 20.17
C ALA A 372 -2.06 -11.20 20.37
N SER A 373 -1.12 -11.40 19.45
CA SER A 373 0.15 -10.68 19.39
C SER A 373 -0.07 -9.17 19.23
N LEU A 374 -0.90 -8.75 18.27
CA LEU A 374 -1.19 -7.32 18.06
C LEU A 374 -1.95 -6.69 19.22
N SER A 375 -2.81 -7.47 19.89
CA SER A 375 -3.44 -7.04 21.14
C SER A 375 -2.41 -6.81 22.24
N ALA A 376 -1.46 -7.73 22.42
CA ALA A 376 -0.37 -7.56 23.39
C ALA A 376 0.44 -6.29 23.10
N ALA A 377 0.75 -6.05 21.82
CA ALA A 377 1.40 -4.82 21.38
C ALA A 377 0.57 -3.57 21.71
N GLY A 378 -0.72 -3.56 21.37
CA GLY A 378 -1.62 -2.42 21.62
C GLY A 378 -1.75 -2.07 23.10
N HIS A 379 -1.94 -3.06 23.96
CA HIS A 379 -2.02 -2.87 25.41
C HIS A 379 -0.69 -2.42 26.02
N LEU A 380 0.42 -3.05 25.62
CA LEU A 380 1.75 -2.69 26.11
C LEU A 380 2.13 -1.27 25.67
N LEU A 381 1.86 -0.92 24.42
CA LEU A 381 2.07 0.42 23.88
C LEU A 381 1.25 1.46 24.65
N PHE A 382 -0.02 1.17 24.94
CA PHE A 382 -0.87 2.03 25.76
C PHE A 382 -0.30 2.20 27.18
N ALA A 383 0.12 1.12 27.84
CA ALA A 383 0.69 1.19 29.18
C ALA A 383 1.98 2.03 29.24
N LEU A 384 2.89 1.83 28.27
CA LEU A 384 4.15 2.58 28.19
C LEU A 384 3.92 4.06 27.90
N TYR A 385 3.05 4.37 26.94
CA TYR A 385 2.70 5.76 26.62
C TYR A 385 1.92 6.44 27.75
N TRP A 386 1.08 5.71 28.48
CA TRP A 386 0.39 6.26 29.65
C TRP A 386 1.35 6.60 30.79
N GLN A 387 2.41 5.81 30.98
CA GLN A 387 3.40 6.02 32.03
C GLN A 387 4.36 7.17 31.73
N ASN A 388 4.86 7.23 30.50
CA ASN A 388 5.98 8.11 30.13
C ASN A 388 5.60 9.18 29.09
N HIS A 389 4.38 9.13 28.54
CA HIS A 389 3.92 10.05 27.50
C HIS A 389 4.95 10.20 26.37
N THR A 390 5.30 11.44 26.03
CA THR A 390 6.23 11.78 24.96
C THR A 390 7.68 11.39 25.26
N ASP A 391 8.01 11.06 26.51
CA ASP A 391 9.36 10.58 26.88
C ASP A 391 9.57 9.11 26.47
N PHE A 392 8.48 8.37 26.23
CA PHE A 392 8.56 7.04 25.61
C PHE A 392 8.56 7.13 24.09
N CYS A 393 7.55 7.78 23.50
CA CYS A 393 7.53 8.03 22.06
C CYS A 393 6.65 9.24 21.69
N PRO A 394 6.87 9.87 20.52
CA PRO A 394 6.05 10.99 20.06
C PRO A 394 4.56 10.62 19.93
N GLY A 395 3.67 11.57 20.21
CA GLY A 395 2.22 11.32 20.18
C GLY A 395 1.68 10.87 18.82
N GLN A 396 2.26 11.37 17.71
CA GLN A 396 1.93 10.91 16.37
C GLN A 396 2.27 9.42 16.20
N PHE A 397 3.44 9.01 16.65
CA PHE A 397 3.89 7.63 16.55
C PHE A 397 2.99 6.67 17.35
N PHE A 398 2.61 7.07 18.57
CA PHE A 398 1.63 6.35 19.36
C PHE A 398 0.27 6.24 18.63
N TYR A 399 -0.23 7.35 18.09
CA TYR A 399 -1.48 7.38 17.33
C TYR A 399 -1.44 6.43 16.14
N ASP A 400 -0.33 6.42 15.40
CA ASP A 400 -0.17 5.61 14.19
C ASP A 400 -0.20 4.12 14.53
N LEU A 401 0.56 3.69 15.53
CA LEU A 401 0.59 2.29 15.96
C LEU A 401 -0.75 1.82 16.56
N GLN A 402 -1.42 2.65 17.36
CA GLN A 402 -2.74 2.30 17.90
C GLN A 402 -3.79 2.22 16.79
N THR A 403 -3.73 3.13 15.82
CA THR A 403 -4.60 3.10 14.63
C THR A 403 -4.35 1.84 13.82
N PHE A 404 -3.09 1.49 13.59
CA PHE A 404 -2.69 0.25 12.93
C PHE A 404 -3.27 -0.99 13.61
N VAL A 405 -3.06 -1.17 14.93
CA VAL A 405 -3.63 -2.31 15.68
C VAL A 405 -5.14 -2.33 15.60
N LYS A 406 -5.79 -1.18 15.84
CA LYS A 406 -7.24 -1.02 15.71
C LYS A 406 -7.74 -1.51 14.35
N ASN A 407 -7.11 -1.08 13.26
CA ASN A 407 -7.56 -1.40 11.91
C ASN A 407 -7.56 -2.88 11.62
N VAL A 408 -6.56 -3.63 12.08
CA VAL A 408 -6.51 -5.08 11.89
C VAL A 408 -7.73 -5.76 12.53
N PHE A 409 -8.10 -5.38 13.76
CA PHE A 409 -9.30 -5.91 14.43
C PHE A 409 -10.58 -5.53 13.70
N TRP A 410 -10.67 -4.30 13.23
CA TRP A 410 -11.80 -3.85 12.41
C TRP A 410 -11.87 -4.63 11.09
N SER A 411 -10.74 -4.87 10.40
CA SER A 411 -10.67 -5.61 9.13
C SER A 411 -11.19 -7.02 9.28
N VAL A 412 -10.79 -7.71 10.34
CA VAL A 412 -11.32 -9.04 10.65
C VAL A 412 -12.81 -8.98 10.99
N ALA A 413 -13.27 -7.99 11.76
CA ALA A 413 -14.70 -7.83 12.10
C ALA A 413 -15.56 -7.60 10.84
N LYS A 414 -15.11 -6.75 9.91
CA LYS A 414 -15.81 -6.49 8.65
C LYS A 414 -15.82 -7.72 7.75
N GLN A 415 -14.69 -8.41 7.65
CA GLN A 415 -14.61 -9.66 6.90
C GLN A 415 -15.55 -10.74 7.48
N LYS A 416 -15.69 -10.81 8.81
CA LYS A 416 -16.70 -11.69 9.48
C LYS A 416 -18.14 -11.34 9.12
N VAL A 417 -18.46 -10.05 8.90
CA VAL A 417 -19.80 -9.63 8.47
C VAL A 417 -20.04 -9.97 7.00
N LEU A 418 -19.07 -9.71 6.13
CA LEU A 418 -19.20 -9.94 4.69
C LEU A 418 -19.17 -11.42 4.30
N GLY A 419 -18.28 -12.20 4.91
CA GLY A 419 -18.03 -13.60 4.57
C GLY A 419 -17.43 -14.36 5.75
N PRO A 420 -18.25 -14.94 6.65
CA PRO A 420 -17.76 -15.61 7.86
C PRO A 420 -16.74 -16.72 7.62
N ASN A 421 -16.78 -17.40 6.47
CA ASN A 421 -15.89 -18.52 6.13
C ASN A 421 -14.72 -18.12 5.23
N SER A 422 -14.48 -16.81 5.07
CA SER A 422 -13.40 -16.32 4.23
C SER A 422 -12.09 -16.17 5.03
N SER A 423 -10.98 -16.21 4.31
CA SER A 423 -9.66 -15.89 4.86
C SER A 423 -9.46 -14.38 4.98
N CYS A 424 -8.67 -13.95 5.96
CA CYS A 424 -8.23 -12.56 6.12
C CYS A 424 -6.71 -12.52 6.25
N PHE A 425 -6.02 -12.00 5.22
CA PHE A 425 -4.57 -11.87 5.22
C PHE A 425 -4.18 -10.47 5.66
N ILE A 426 -3.80 -10.31 6.93
CA ILE A 426 -3.44 -8.99 7.48
C ILE A 426 -2.21 -8.37 6.79
N ILE A 427 -1.40 -9.17 6.09
CA ILE A 427 -0.28 -8.71 5.27
C ILE A 427 -0.72 -7.94 4.01
N GLN A 428 -2.02 -7.95 3.69
CA GLN A 428 -2.58 -7.16 2.58
C GLN A 428 -2.99 -5.75 3.02
N ASN A 429 -2.94 -5.48 4.33
CA ASN A 429 -3.11 -4.14 4.90
C ASN A 429 -1.92 -3.25 4.53
N GLY A 430 -2.17 -1.96 4.30
CA GLY A 430 -1.15 -0.98 3.88
C GLY A 430 -1.13 -0.70 2.38
N SER A 431 -0.03 -0.16 1.86
CA SER A 431 0.05 0.40 0.48
C SER A 431 1.06 -0.32 -0.42
N ASP A 432 1.72 -1.38 0.05
CA ASP A 432 2.78 -2.08 -0.70
C ASP A 432 2.39 -2.53 -2.10
N GLN A 433 1.14 -2.98 -2.28
CA GLN A 433 0.67 -3.47 -3.57
C GLN A 433 0.59 -2.34 -4.61
N LEU A 434 0.21 -1.14 -4.15
CA LEU A 434 0.23 0.07 -4.93
C LEU A 434 1.69 0.44 -5.29
N LYS A 435 2.62 0.41 -4.32
CA LYS A 435 4.05 0.66 -4.58
C LYS A 435 4.67 -0.35 -5.56
N GLY A 436 4.27 -1.62 -5.48
CA GLY A 436 4.66 -2.64 -6.46
C GLY A 436 4.24 -2.25 -7.89
N SER A 437 3.05 -1.66 -8.03
CA SER A 437 2.57 -1.14 -9.32
C SER A 437 3.39 0.06 -9.81
N PHE A 438 3.84 0.95 -8.93
CA PHE A 438 4.76 2.03 -9.30
C PHE A 438 6.10 1.51 -9.85
N GLY A 439 6.63 0.45 -9.24
CA GLY A 439 7.82 -0.24 -9.76
C GLY A 439 7.60 -0.79 -11.19
N ILE A 440 6.41 -1.32 -11.46
CA ILE A 440 6.02 -1.77 -12.80
C ILE A 440 5.95 -0.56 -13.75
N TYR A 441 5.30 0.54 -13.36
CA TYR A 441 5.15 1.73 -14.23
C TYR A 441 6.51 2.30 -14.64
N ARG A 442 7.45 2.40 -13.70
CA ARG A 442 8.82 2.90 -13.92
C ARG A 442 9.70 1.96 -14.75
N THR A 443 9.33 0.68 -14.89
CA THR A 443 10.11 -0.32 -15.64
C THR A 443 9.51 -0.63 -17.02
N MET A 444 8.32 -0.13 -17.31
CA MET A 444 7.68 -0.28 -18.63
C MET A 444 8.34 0.55 -19.73
N ASP A 445 9.05 1.62 -19.37
CA ASP A 445 9.82 2.44 -20.31
C ASP A 445 11.25 2.67 -19.78
N HIS A 446 12.11 3.24 -20.62
CA HIS A 446 13.48 3.61 -20.26
C HIS A 446 13.59 4.95 -19.53
N ALA A 447 12.46 5.65 -19.32
CA ALA A 447 12.40 6.91 -18.59
C ALA A 447 12.34 6.65 -17.08
N HIS A 448 13.13 7.41 -16.30
CA HIS A 448 13.18 7.24 -14.84
C HIS A 448 11.86 7.66 -14.17
N ASN A 449 11.30 8.78 -14.62
CA ASN A 449 9.96 9.24 -14.27
C ASN A 449 9.11 9.31 -15.54
N VAL A 450 7.81 9.15 -15.39
CA VAL A 450 6.81 9.26 -16.45
C VAL A 450 6.08 10.59 -16.32
N ASP A 451 5.63 11.18 -17.43
CA ASP A 451 4.62 12.24 -17.34
C ASP A 451 3.23 11.65 -17.02
N ILE A 452 2.25 12.50 -16.70
CA ILE A 452 0.93 12.02 -16.25
C ILE A 452 0.15 11.24 -17.33
N LEU A 453 0.37 11.57 -18.60
CA LEU A 453 -0.32 10.92 -19.72
C LEU A 453 0.30 9.55 -19.98
N GLN A 454 1.63 9.48 -19.96
CA GLN A 454 2.38 8.22 -19.95
C GLN A 454 1.99 7.34 -18.75
N LEU A 455 1.88 7.91 -17.55
CA LEU A 455 1.45 7.20 -16.35
C LEU A 455 0.08 6.54 -16.56
N SER A 456 -0.89 7.26 -17.13
CA SER A 456 -2.22 6.72 -17.45
C SER A 456 -2.15 5.54 -18.43
N HIS A 457 -1.30 5.64 -19.46
CA HIS A 457 -1.07 4.55 -20.42
C HIS A 457 -0.36 3.34 -19.79
N CYS A 458 0.64 3.57 -18.95
CA CYS A 458 1.38 2.54 -18.21
C CYS A 458 0.47 1.83 -17.22
N ALA A 459 -0.33 2.58 -16.44
CA ALA A 459 -1.30 2.04 -15.50
C ALA A 459 -2.32 1.13 -16.21
N SER A 460 -2.84 1.56 -17.36
CA SER A 460 -3.74 0.74 -18.20
C SER A 460 -3.08 -0.56 -18.64
N GLN A 461 -1.83 -0.49 -19.12
CA GLN A 461 -1.06 -1.65 -19.56
C GLN A 461 -0.74 -2.61 -18.42
N ALA A 462 -0.36 -2.07 -17.26
CA ALA A 462 -0.03 -2.84 -16.08
C ALA A 462 -1.24 -3.59 -15.53
N ALA A 463 -2.41 -2.95 -15.48
CA ALA A 463 -3.64 -3.60 -15.04
C ALA A 463 -3.97 -4.83 -15.91
N GLU A 464 -3.78 -4.72 -17.23
CA GLU A 464 -3.94 -5.86 -18.14
C GLU A 464 -2.90 -6.97 -17.89
N VAL A 465 -1.62 -6.62 -17.70
CA VAL A 465 -0.55 -7.57 -17.38
C VAL A 465 -0.81 -8.29 -16.07
N LEU A 466 -1.13 -7.56 -15.00
CA LEU A 466 -1.43 -8.12 -13.68
C LEU A 466 -2.62 -9.08 -13.75
N GLN A 467 -3.67 -8.73 -14.50
CA GLN A 467 -4.81 -9.60 -14.71
C GLN A 467 -4.45 -10.87 -15.49
N ILE A 468 -3.56 -10.77 -16.49
CA ILE A 468 -3.06 -11.94 -17.23
C ILE A 468 -2.25 -12.85 -16.31
N LEU A 469 -1.34 -12.30 -15.51
CA LEU A 469 -0.49 -13.07 -14.58
C LEU A 469 -1.33 -13.74 -13.48
N ALA A 470 -2.32 -13.04 -12.92
CA ALA A 470 -3.25 -13.61 -11.95
C ALA A 470 -4.06 -14.78 -12.53
N ASN A 471 -4.46 -14.68 -13.81
CA ASN A 471 -5.20 -15.74 -14.50
C ASN A 471 -4.32 -16.92 -14.96
N ASN A 472 -3.00 -16.73 -15.02
CA ASN A 472 -2.04 -17.73 -15.48
C ASN A 472 -0.86 -17.81 -14.47
N PRO A 473 -1.07 -18.31 -13.24
CA PRO A 473 -0.06 -18.27 -12.17
C PRO A 473 1.24 -19.00 -12.51
N GLU A 474 1.24 -19.90 -13.49
CA GLU A 474 2.44 -20.58 -13.99
C GLU A 474 3.39 -19.66 -14.77
N LEU A 475 2.90 -18.53 -15.28
CA LEU A 475 3.70 -17.52 -15.97
C LEU A 475 4.32 -16.52 -15.00
N ASP A 476 3.73 -16.36 -13.83
CA ASP A 476 4.17 -15.44 -12.80
C ASP A 476 5.06 -16.17 -11.80
N ARG A 477 6.38 -15.95 -11.91
CA ARG A 477 7.33 -16.45 -10.91
C ARG A 477 7.35 -15.59 -9.64
N GLY A 478 6.61 -14.48 -9.61
CA GLY A 478 6.77 -13.42 -8.62
C GLY A 478 8.14 -12.77 -8.71
N HIS A 479 8.41 -11.83 -7.81
CA HIS A 479 9.78 -11.42 -7.52
C HIS A 479 10.55 -12.64 -7.00
N GLN A 480 11.81 -12.81 -7.42
CA GLN A 480 12.66 -13.90 -6.91
C GLN A 480 12.83 -13.74 -5.39
N CYS A 481 11.98 -14.42 -4.61
CA CYS A 481 12.28 -14.67 -3.22
C CYS A 481 13.43 -15.68 -3.20
N LEU A 482 14.61 -15.24 -2.77
CA LEU A 482 15.58 -16.18 -2.23
C LEU A 482 14.87 -16.87 -1.05
N ALA A 483 15.06 -18.19 -0.93
CA ALA A 483 14.23 -19.01 -0.06
C ALA A 483 14.13 -18.41 1.36
N LEU A 484 12.92 -18.38 1.94
CA LEU A 484 12.59 -17.95 3.32
C LEU A 484 13.32 -18.75 4.43
N SER A 485 14.34 -19.53 4.09
CA SER A 485 15.27 -20.16 5.02
C SER A 485 16.27 -19.13 5.54
N GLY A 486 15.79 -18.24 6.41
CA GLY A 486 16.58 -17.15 6.97
C GLY A 486 15.77 -15.86 6.98
N ALA A 487 15.95 -15.04 8.02
CA ALA A 487 15.22 -13.79 8.22
C ALA A 487 15.57 -12.69 7.18
N GLU A 488 16.01 -13.07 5.99
CA GLU A 488 16.60 -12.17 5.00
C GLU A 488 15.62 -11.61 3.97
N ASP A 489 14.50 -12.31 3.70
CA ASP A 489 13.57 -11.97 2.61
C ASP A 489 12.10 -11.81 3.06
N ILE A 490 11.92 -11.42 4.32
CA ILE A 490 10.62 -11.26 4.97
C ILE A 490 9.76 -10.13 4.35
N ASP A 491 10.36 -9.21 3.60
CA ASP A 491 9.69 -8.03 3.04
C ASP A 491 8.72 -8.34 1.88
N HIS A 492 8.66 -9.58 1.41
CA HIS A 492 7.79 -10.01 0.31
C HIS A 492 6.89 -11.20 0.67
N THR A 493 6.35 -11.23 1.89
CA THR A 493 5.30 -12.20 2.25
C THR A 493 4.05 -11.95 1.41
N ASN A 494 3.46 -13.02 0.89
CA ASN A 494 2.23 -12.97 0.11
C ASN A 494 1.23 -14.02 0.62
N PRO A 495 -0.08 -13.87 0.31
CA PRO A 495 -1.10 -14.81 0.77
C PRO A 495 -0.81 -16.28 0.44
N LYS A 496 -0.21 -16.56 -0.73
CA LYS A 496 0.08 -17.92 -1.19
C LYS A 496 1.15 -18.64 -0.37
N LEU A 497 2.04 -17.89 0.29
CA LEU A 497 3.07 -18.44 1.17
C LEU A 497 2.57 -18.64 2.60
N TRP A 498 1.41 -18.10 2.95
CA TRP A 498 0.87 -18.19 4.31
C TRP A 498 0.30 -19.59 4.58
N THR A 499 0.79 -20.23 5.64
CA THR A 499 0.39 -21.62 5.97
C THR A 499 -0.44 -21.73 7.24
N GLY A 500 -0.41 -20.71 8.11
CA GLY A 500 -1.29 -20.62 9.27
C GLY A 500 -2.76 -20.45 8.87
N ASP A 501 -3.68 -20.94 9.72
CA ASP A 501 -5.12 -20.79 9.49
C ASP A 501 -5.54 -19.32 9.66
N VAL A 502 -5.91 -18.69 8.55
CA VAL A 502 -6.36 -17.30 8.51
C VAL A 502 -7.86 -17.15 8.28
N CYS A 503 -8.64 -18.22 8.50
CA CYS A 503 -10.09 -18.18 8.36
C CYS A 503 -10.72 -17.35 9.48
N VAL A 504 -11.54 -16.36 9.12
CA VAL A 504 -12.15 -15.48 10.11
C VAL A 504 -13.17 -16.18 10.98
N SER A 505 -13.79 -17.28 10.55
CA SER A 505 -14.76 -18.05 11.37
C SER A 505 -14.12 -18.61 12.63
N ASN A 506 -12.83 -18.93 12.58
CA ASN A 506 -12.14 -19.72 13.61
C ASN A 506 -11.58 -18.85 14.75
N VAL A 507 -11.79 -17.53 14.67
CA VAL A 507 -11.17 -16.56 15.59
C VAL A 507 -12.22 -15.80 16.39
N SER A 508 -12.01 -15.68 17.70
CA SER A 508 -12.80 -14.81 18.58
C SER A 508 -12.01 -13.52 18.83
N LEU A 509 -12.52 -12.37 18.36
CA LEU A 509 -11.86 -11.08 18.55
C LEU A 509 -11.73 -10.73 20.04
N LEU A 510 -12.78 -11.00 20.83
CA LEU A 510 -12.77 -10.76 22.27
C LEU A 510 -11.69 -11.57 22.97
N THR A 511 -11.62 -12.87 22.66
CA THR A 511 -10.63 -13.75 23.28
C THR A 511 -9.20 -13.36 22.88
N ALA A 512 -8.97 -13.03 21.61
CA ALA A 512 -7.66 -12.56 21.16
C ALA A 512 -7.27 -11.22 21.82
N TRP A 513 -8.23 -10.34 22.06
CA TRP A 513 -8.01 -9.04 22.69
C TRP A 513 -7.75 -9.14 24.21
N THR A 514 -8.43 -10.04 24.92
CA THR A 514 -8.35 -10.10 26.39
C THR A 514 -7.35 -11.10 26.94
N ASN A 515 -6.94 -12.11 26.15
CA ASN A 515 -6.01 -13.15 26.60
C ASN A 515 -4.54 -12.82 26.29
N SER A 516 -4.26 -11.61 25.80
CA SER A 516 -2.91 -11.12 25.46
C SER A 516 -2.11 -10.69 26.68
#